data_AF-A0A6N9L948-F1
#
_entry.id   AF-A0A6N9L948-F1
#
_cell.length_a   1.000
_cell.length_b   1.000
_cell.length_c   1.000
_cell.angle_alpha   90.00
_cell.angle_beta   90.00
_cell.angle_gamma   90.00
#
_symmetry.space_group_name_H-M   'P 1'
#
loop_
_entity.id
_entity.type
_entity.pdbx_description
1 polymer ?
#
loop_
_entity_poly.entity_id
_entity_poly.type
_entity_poly.pdbx_seq_one_letter_code
_entity_poly.pdbx_strand_id
1 'polypeptide(L)'
;MGFSLKIWDAYRPFTAQQYFWELIHDDEFVADPTNGPKTHNFGNVVDVTLVKSDGSEIDMPTEFDDFTSQASRDYSWLSGDPLKHVLLLEETMEKYGFIGYEGEWWHYTDEDSYDYVEFKPNERHS
;
A
#
# COMPACT_ATOMS: atom_id res chain seq x y z
N MET A 1 -13.09 10.17 -19.87
CA MET A 1 -11.67 10.18 -19.46
C MET A 1 -11.54 9.20 -18.32
N GLY A 2 -10.58 8.28 -18.37
CA GLY A 2 -10.40 7.24 -17.36
C GLY A 2 -9.23 7.52 -16.44
N PHE A 3 -9.16 6.82 -15.31
CA PHE A 3 -8.00 6.80 -14.43
C PHE A 3 -7.13 5.56 -14.70
N SER A 4 -5.92 5.56 -14.17
CA SER A 4 -5.00 4.42 -14.15
C SER A 4 -4.43 4.27 -12.75
N LEU A 5 -3.92 3.08 -12.42
CA LEU A 5 -3.24 2.84 -11.15
C LEU A 5 -1.74 3.15 -11.30
N LYS A 6 -1.19 3.82 -10.29
CA LYS A 6 0.25 3.93 -10.05
C LYS A 6 0.57 3.12 -8.79
N ILE A 7 1.55 2.24 -8.88
CA ILE A 7 2.01 1.37 -7.78
C ILE A 7 3.27 1.99 -7.18
N TRP A 8 3.27 2.22 -5.87
CA TRP A 8 4.41 2.74 -5.12
C TRP A 8 5.24 1.62 -4.50
N ASP A 9 4.58 0.68 -3.82
CA ASP A 9 5.20 -0.51 -3.24
C ASP A 9 4.32 -1.74 -3.45
N ALA A 10 4.96 -2.91 -3.42
CA ALA A 10 4.29 -4.20 -3.53
C ALA A 10 5.09 -5.25 -2.73
N TYR A 11 5.70 -6.22 -3.41
CA TYR A 11 6.64 -7.12 -2.76
C TYR A 11 7.86 -6.35 -2.24
N ARG A 12 8.04 -6.41 -0.91
CA ARG A 12 9.21 -5.87 -0.22
C ARG A 12 10.06 -7.04 0.29
N PRO A 13 11.35 -7.17 -0.06
CA PRO A 13 12.22 -8.18 0.55
C PRO A 13 12.28 -8.01 2.07
N PHE A 14 12.40 -9.12 2.83
CA PHE A 14 12.41 -9.03 4.29
C PHE A 14 13.59 -8.20 4.82
N THR A 15 14.74 -8.24 4.13
CA THR A 15 15.89 -7.40 4.47
C THR A 15 15.62 -5.90 4.33
N ALA A 16 14.76 -5.49 3.40
CA ALA A 16 14.38 -4.08 3.25
C ALA A 16 13.45 -3.65 4.41
N GLN A 17 12.55 -4.52 4.86
CA GLN A 17 11.74 -4.28 6.06
C GLN A 17 12.61 -4.08 7.30
N GLN A 18 13.64 -4.93 7.47
CA GLN A 18 14.60 -4.79 8.57
C GLN A 18 15.36 -3.46 8.52
N TYR A 19 15.78 -3.05 7.32
CA TYR A 19 16.47 -1.78 7.14
C TYR A 19 15.58 -0.56 7.46
N PHE A 20 14.31 -0.57 7.05
CA PHE A 20 13.38 0.50 7.43
C PHE A 20 13.16 0.59 8.93
N TRP A 21 13.02 -0.56 9.60
CA TRP A 21 12.89 -0.62 11.05
C TRP A 21 14.13 -0.04 11.75
N GLU A 22 15.34 -0.37 11.30
CA GLU A 22 16.60 0.17 11.84
C GLU A 22 16.75 1.70 11.66
N LEU A 23 16.02 2.30 10.74
CA LEU A 23 16.06 3.75 10.53
C LEU A 23 14.97 4.48 11.33
N ILE A 24 13.76 3.93 11.37
CA ILE A 24 12.57 4.61 11.89
C ILE A 24 12.30 4.22 13.36
N HIS A 25 12.42 2.93 13.69
CA HIS A 25 12.15 2.38 15.03
C HIS A 25 10.80 2.80 15.64
N ASP A 26 9.76 2.88 14.80
CA ASP A 26 8.41 3.26 15.21
C ASP A 26 7.39 2.29 14.59
N ASP A 27 6.74 1.49 15.45
CA ASP A 27 5.78 0.45 15.04
C ASP A 27 4.44 1.03 14.59
N GLU A 28 4.20 2.32 14.83
CA GLU A 28 3.05 3.02 14.26
C GLU A 28 3.20 3.19 12.74
N PHE A 29 4.44 3.24 12.25
CA PHE A 29 4.78 3.63 10.87
C PHE A 29 5.49 2.53 10.08
N VAL A 30 6.26 1.68 10.76
CA VAL A 30 6.98 0.55 10.14
C VAL A 30 6.81 -0.67 11.02
N ALA A 31 6.12 -1.69 10.52
CA ALA A 31 5.85 -2.88 11.33
C ALA A 31 7.15 -3.60 11.80
N ASP A 32 7.24 -3.86 13.11
CA ASP A 32 8.41 -4.47 13.77
C ASP A 32 8.73 -5.88 13.21
N PRO A 33 9.86 -6.07 12.51
CA PRO A 33 10.23 -7.36 11.90
C PRO A 33 10.66 -8.44 12.91
N THR A 34 10.77 -8.15 14.21
CA THR A 34 11.26 -9.11 15.23
C THR A 34 10.50 -10.43 15.26
N ASN A 35 9.20 -10.40 14.97
CA ASN A 35 8.33 -11.59 14.95
C ASN A 35 8.18 -12.22 13.54
N GLY A 36 9.07 -11.88 12.60
CA GLY A 36 9.12 -12.46 11.26
C GLY A 36 8.54 -11.56 10.16
N PRO A 37 8.37 -12.12 8.94
CA PRO A 37 7.90 -11.38 7.76
C PRO A 37 6.56 -10.67 7.98
N LYS A 38 6.42 -9.51 7.34
CA LYS A 38 5.24 -8.64 7.31
C LYS A 38 4.51 -8.76 5.98
N THR A 39 3.30 -8.22 5.91
CA THR A 39 2.35 -8.43 4.80
C THR A 39 2.98 -8.15 3.42
N HIS A 40 3.69 -7.03 3.22
CA HIS A 40 4.43 -6.77 1.98
C HIS A 40 5.47 -7.83 1.61
N ASN A 41 6.03 -8.57 2.58
CA ASN A 41 7.01 -9.61 2.32
C ASN A 41 6.39 -10.89 1.73
N PHE A 42 5.06 -11.05 1.78
CA PHE A 42 4.35 -12.17 1.15
C PHE A 42 3.99 -11.88 -0.32
N GLY A 43 4.16 -10.63 -0.78
CA GLY A 43 3.84 -10.23 -2.15
C GLY A 43 2.33 -10.13 -2.44
N ASN A 44 1.50 -10.17 -1.40
CA ASN A 44 0.04 -10.05 -1.50
C ASN A 44 -0.47 -8.65 -1.16
N VAL A 45 0.41 -7.67 -1.03
CA VAL A 45 0.06 -6.28 -0.70
C VAL A 45 0.53 -5.37 -1.81
N VAL A 46 -0.26 -4.34 -2.08
CA VAL A 46 0.10 -3.22 -2.96
C VAL A 46 -0.24 -1.88 -2.30
N ASP A 47 0.68 -0.94 -2.41
CA ASP A 47 0.45 0.47 -2.11
C ASP A 47 0.20 1.21 -3.43
N VAL A 48 -1.00 1.73 -3.61
CA VAL A 48 -1.47 2.25 -4.90
C VAL A 48 -2.19 3.58 -4.79
N THR A 49 -2.15 4.32 -5.90
CA THR A 49 -2.94 5.55 -6.10
C THR A 49 -3.57 5.59 -7.47
N LEU A 50 -4.51 6.51 -7.66
CA LEU A 50 -5.06 6.87 -8.95
C LEU A 50 -4.21 7.97 -9.60
N VAL A 51 -4.05 7.86 -10.91
CA VAL A 51 -3.50 8.91 -11.78
C VAL A 51 -4.39 9.08 -13.00
N LYS A 52 -4.24 10.19 -13.72
CA LYS A 52 -4.88 10.34 -15.04
C LYS A 52 -4.33 9.30 -16.01
N SER A 53 -5.04 9.08 -17.12
CA SER A 53 -4.60 8.12 -18.15
C SER A 53 -3.21 8.41 -18.75
N ASP A 54 -2.73 9.66 -18.66
CA ASP A 54 -1.40 10.07 -19.11
C ASP A 54 -0.33 9.96 -18.02
N GLY A 55 -0.68 9.44 -16.84
CA GLY A 55 0.19 9.29 -15.69
C GLY A 55 0.29 10.54 -14.81
N SER A 56 -0.38 11.64 -15.16
CA SER A 56 -0.39 12.84 -14.32
C SER A 56 -1.08 12.57 -12.99
N GLU A 57 -0.47 13.07 -11.91
CA GLU A 57 -1.01 12.96 -10.56
C GLU A 57 -2.34 13.73 -10.41
N ILE A 58 -3.16 13.25 -9.49
CA ILE A 58 -4.43 13.86 -9.09
C ILE A 58 -4.45 13.98 -7.57
N ASP A 59 -5.28 14.87 -7.07
CA ASP A 59 -5.39 15.06 -5.62
C ASP A 59 -5.99 13.81 -4.96
N MET A 60 -5.29 13.32 -3.93
CA MET A 60 -5.67 12.22 -3.05
C MET A 60 -5.71 12.73 -1.59
N PRO A 61 -6.17 11.96 -0.59
CA PRO A 61 -6.33 12.46 0.77
C PRO A 61 -5.04 13.07 1.34
N THR A 62 -3.93 12.34 1.26
CA THR A 62 -2.60 12.75 1.72
C THR A 62 -1.54 12.34 0.70
N GLU A 63 -0.29 12.71 0.94
CA GLU A 63 0.84 12.09 0.24
C GLU A 63 1.01 10.62 0.67
N PHE A 64 1.76 9.86 -0.13
CA PHE A 64 2.22 8.51 0.25
C PHE A 64 3.18 8.58 1.45
N ASP A 65 3.14 7.58 2.33
CA ASP A 65 3.88 7.55 3.60
C ASP A 65 3.57 8.76 4.52
N ASP A 66 2.33 9.28 4.45
CA ASP A 66 1.84 10.24 5.44
C ASP A 66 1.50 9.51 6.75
N PHE A 67 2.24 9.84 7.79
CA PHE A 67 2.17 9.20 9.11
C PHE A 67 1.24 9.93 10.07
N THR A 68 0.19 10.57 9.56
CA THR A 68 -0.84 11.23 10.37
C THR A 68 -2.17 10.48 10.31
N SER A 69 -3.07 10.77 11.25
CA SER A 69 -4.42 10.18 11.25
C SER A 69 -5.24 10.50 9.99
N GLN A 70 -4.80 11.47 9.18
CA GLN A 70 -5.44 11.80 7.90
C GLN A 70 -5.17 10.74 6.81
N ALA A 71 -4.15 9.90 6.96
CA ALA A 71 -3.89 8.79 6.05
C ALA A 71 -4.88 7.62 6.21
N SER A 72 -5.59 7.56 7.35
CA SER A 72 -6.57 6.52 7.61
C SER A 72 -7.78 6.58 6.67
N ARG A 73 -8.53 5.48 6.62
CA ARG A 73 -9.79 5.38 5.85
C ARG A 73 -10.96 6.11 6.51
N ASP A 74 -10.74 6.79 7.64
CA ASP A 74 -11.69 7.78 8.15
C ASP A 74 -11.60 9.08 7.34
N TYR A 75 -12.40 9.15 6.27
CA TYR A 75 -12.48 10.33 5.41
C TYR A 75 -13.44 11.42 5.93
N SER A 76 -13.87 11.38 7.20
CA SER A 76 -14.84 12.35 7.75
C SER A 76 -14.37 13.81 7.69
N TRP A 77 -13.05 14.03 7.58
CA TRP A 77 -12.42 15.33 7.44
C TRP A 77 -12.28 15.79 5.96
N LEU A 78 -12.44 14.88 5.00
CA LEU A 78 -12.16 15.12 3.58
C LEU A 78 -13.43 15.53 2.81
N SER A 79 -13.26 16.35 1.78
CA SER A 79 -14.36 16.72 0.87
C SER A 79 -13.83 17.03 -0.52
N GLY A 80 -14.73 17.21 -1.49
CA GLY A 80 -14.36 17.57 -2.86
C GLY A 80 -13.86 16.39 -3.69
N ASP A 81 -12.93 16.66 -4.61
CA ASP A 81 -12.43 15.66 -5.56
C ASP A 81 -11.53 14.58 -4.92
N PRO A 82 -10.65 14.87 -3.95
CA PRO A 82 -9.88 13.83 -3.25
C PRO A 82 -10.76 12.74 -2.63
N LEU A 83 -11.89 13.13 -2.02
CA LEU A 83 -12.86 12.18 -1.46
C LEU A 83 -13.45 11.28 -2.55
N LYS A 84 -13.81 11.83 -3.71
CA LYS A 84 -14.34 11.03 -4.83
C LYS A 84 -13.28 10.08 -5.39
N HIS A 85 -12.02 10.53 -5.47
CA HIS A 85 -10.94 9.71 -5.99
C HIS A 85 -10.60 8.55 -5.06
N VAL A 86 -10.48 8.79 -3.75
CA VAL A 86 -10.16 7.71 -2.80
C VAL A 86 -11.30 6.69 -2.70
N LEU A 87 -12.56 7.13 -2.68
CA LEU A 87 -13.71 6.21 -2.71
C LEU A 87 -13.74 5.40 -4.01
N LEU A 88 -13.41 6.00 -5.16
CA LEU A 88 -13.31 5.26 -6.42
C LEU A 88 -12.19 4.22 -6.36
N LEU A 89 -11.04 4.55 -5.78
CA LEU A 89 -9.94 3.60 -5.60
C LEU A 89 -10.39 2.44 -4.72
N GLU A 90 -10.94 2.74 -3.54
CA GLU A 90 -11.41 1.75 -2.55
C GLU A 90 -12.46 0.81 -3.14
N GLU A 91 -13.55 1.35 -3.70
CA GLU A 91 -14.60 0.57 -4.36
C GLU A 91 -14.05 -0.30 -5.49
N THR A 92 -13.06 0.18 -6.23
CA THR A 92 -12.45 -0.57 -7.33
C THR A 92 -11.59 -1.71 -6.81
N MET A 93 -10.72 -1.45 -5.84
CA MET A 93 -9.83 -2.46 -5.26
C MET A 93 -10.64 -3.56 -4.59
N GLU A 94 -11.65 -3.21 -3.78
CA GLU A 94 -12.56 -4.17 -3.14
C GLU A 94 -13.33 -5.01 -4.14
N LYS A 95 -13.86 -4.39 -5.20
CA LYS A 95 -14.56 -5.11 -6.27
C LYS A 95 -13.70 -6.17 -6.95
N TYR A 96 -12.38 -6.01 -6.96
CA TYR A 96 -11.44 -6.94 -7.60
C TYR A 96 -10.66 -7.81 -6.60
N GLY A 97 -11.16 -7.96 -5.37
CA GLY A 97 -10.63 -8.94 -4.41
C GLY A 97 -9.48 -8.42 -3.57
N PHE A 98 -9.44 -7.12 -3.27
CA PHE A 98 -8.48 -6.54 -2.33
C PHE A 98 -9.19 -5.95 -1.11
N ILE A 99 -8.56 -6.05 0.05
CA ILE A 99 -9.04 -5.51 1.32
C ILE A 99 -8.17 -4.30 1.70
N GLY A 100 -8.79 -3.17 1.96
CA GLY A 100 -8.11 -1.96 2.42
C GLY A 100 -7.64 -2.06 3.88
N TYR A 101 -6.44 -1.56 4.18
CA TYR A 101 -6.01 -1.37 5.56
C TYR A 101 -6.59 -0.07 6.15
N GLU A 102 -7.18 -0.15 7.34
CA GLU A 102 -7.87 0.98 8.00
C GLU A 102 -6.95 2.19 8.24
N GLY A 103 -5.65 1.96 8.50
CA GLY A 103 -4.69 3.01 8.82
C GLY A 103 -4.15 3.78 7.61
N GLU A 104 -4.28 3.23 6.39
CA GLU A 104 -3.64 3.76 5.18
C GLU A 104 -4.55 3.60 3.95
N TRP A 105 -4.98 4.71 3.37
CA TRP A 105 -5.91 4.71 2.24
C TRP A 105 -5.33 4.08 0.95
N TRP A 106 -3.99 4.08 0.80
CA TRP A 106 -3.29 3.52 -0.35
C TRP A 106 -3.00 2.03 -0.24
N HIS A 107 -3.10 1.44 0.95
CA HIS A 107 -2.65 0.09 1.25
C HIS A 107 -3.77 -0.95 1.08
N TYR A 108 -3.54 -1.93 0.23
CA TYR A 108 -4.50 -2.98 -0.11
C TYR A 108 -3.85 -4.36 -0.09
N THR A 109 -4.50 -5.31 0.58
CA THR A 109 -4.08 -6.72 0.65
C THR A 109 -5.00 -7.58 -0.21
N ASP A 110 -4.45 -8.48 -1.01
CA ASP A 110 -5.22 -9.49 -1.76
C ASP A 110 -6.03 -10.38 -0.77
N GLU A 111 -7.27 -10.70 -1.11
CA GLU A 111 -8.11 -11.64 -0.35
C GLU A 111 -7.50 -13.04 -0.33
N ASP A 112 -6.72 -13.40 -1.35
CA ASP A 112 -5.99 -14.65 -1.40
C ASP A 112 -4.74 -14.61 -0.52
N SER A 113 -4.46 -15.74 0.15
CA SER A 113 -3.24 -15.92 0.94
C SER A 113 -2.08 -16.40 0.07
N TYR A 114 -0.89 -15.86 0.30
CA TYR A 114 0.32 -16.21 -0.42
C TYR A 114 1.30 -16.89 0.53
N ASP A 115 2.04 -17.88 0.03
CA ASP A 115 3.17 -18.45 0.77
C ASP A 115 4.32 -17.45 0.81
N TYR A 116 4.99 -17.34 1.95
CA TYR A 116 6.20 -16.52 2.03
C TYR A 116 7.31 -17.15 1.19
N VAL A 117 7.78 -16.39 0.20
CA VAL A 117 8.94 -16.74 -0.62
C VAL A 117 9.96 -15.61 -0.50
N GLU A 118 11.10 -15.92 0.12
CA GLU A 118 12.22 -14.98 0.13
C GLU A 118 12.84 -14.90 -1.27
N PHE A 119 12.68 -13.75 -1.93
CA PHE A 119 13.28 -13.51 -3.23
C PHE A 119 14.79 -13.43 -3.09
N LYS A 120 15.48 -14.31 -3.81
CA LYS A 120 16.93 -14.33 -3.89
C LYS A 120 17.36 -13.98 -5.32
N PRO A 121 17.85 -12.75 -5.58
CA PRO A 121 18.08 -12.27 -6.94
C PRO A 121 19.05 -13.11 -7.79
N ASN A 122 19.87 -13.96 -7.16
CA ASN A 122 20.87 -14.79 -7.84
C ASN A 122 20.50 -16.28 -7.94
N GLU A 123 19.37 -16.71 -7.36
CA GLU A 123 18.85 -18.07 -7.53
C GLU A 123 17.82 -18.03 -8.66
N ARG A 124 18.19 -18.45 -9.88
CA ARG A 124 17.20 -18.69 -10.92
C ARG A 124 16.31 -19.84 -10.48
N HIS A 125 15.04 -19.58 -10.25
CA HIS A 125 14.03 -20.63 -10.16
C HIS A 125 13.97 -21.34 -11.52
N SER A 126 14.51 -22.56 -11.56
CA SER A 126 14.53 -23.46 -12.72
C SER A 126 13.18 -24.07 -13.02
#